data_AF-A0A1F7QQ34-F1
#
_entry.id   AF-A0A1F7QQ34-F1
#
_cell.length_a   1.000
_cell.length_b   1.000
_cell.length_c   1.000
_cell.angle_alpha   90.00
_cell.angle_beta   90.00
_cell.angle_gamma   90.00
#
_symmetry.space_group_name_H-M   'P 1'
#
loop_
_entity.id
_entity.type
_entity.pdbx_description
1 polymer ?
#
loop_
_entity_poly.entity_id
_entity_poly.type
_entity_poly.pdbx_seq_one_letter_code
_entity_poly.pdbx_strand_id
1 'polypeptide(L)'
;MNEIDNVSINSNTNITGANAIEWLQPKKVEDHLLKQMIRSSYEILATAKTVFPFTLFPHTITLDRTKVTIIKRNFILSSETVSFRIEDILNVSVNVTPFFGSIKILTRVFGTEKPYQVDHFKRGEAIHLKHIIQGYLIAARRNIDCSTLEHGELINLLGQLGHDPTG
;
A
#
# COMPACT_ATOMS: atom_id res chain seq x y z
N MET A 1 -59.83 -0.79 -41.34
CA MET A 1 -58.62 -0.88 -40.48
C MET A 1 -57.82 -2.05 -41.01
N ASN A 2 -57.35 -1.96 -42.26
CA ASN A 2 -56.05 -1.40 -42.70
C ASN A 2 -54.91 -2.33 -42.26
N GLU A 3 -54.02 -2.83 -43.09
CA GLU A 3 -53.85 -2.92 -44.54
C GLU A 3 -52.66 -3.89 -44.67
N ILE A 4 -52.84 -4.93 -45.47
CA ILE A 4 -51.80 -5.89 -45.82
C ILE A 4 -51.14 -5.34 -47.07
N ASP A 5 -50.02 -4.64 -46.92
CA ASP A 5 -49.20 -4.22 -48.05
C ASP A 5 -47.88 -4.98 -48.08
N ASN A 6 -47.79 -5.82 -49.10
CA ASN A 6 -46.58 -6.39 -49.65
C ASN A 6 -45.53 -5.30 -49.90
N VAL A 7 -44.29 -5.52 -49.44
CA VAL A 7 -43.12 -4.91 -50.09
C VAL A 7 -42.06 -5.97 -50.31
N SER A 8 -41.76 -6.12 -51.60
CA SER A 8 -40.83 -7.04 -52.22
C SER A 8 -39.41 -6.94 -51.70
N ILE A 9 -38.78 -8.11 -51.59
CA ILE A 9 -37.35 -8.35 -51.59
C ILE A 9 -36.66 -7.54 -52.70
N ASN A 10 -35.67 -6.72 -52.33
CA ASN A 10 -34.63 -6.29 -53.28
C ASN A 10 -33.24 -6.45 -52.65
N SER A 11 -32.39 -7.12 -53.40
CA SER A 11 -31.05 -7.59 -53.06
C SER A 11 -29.96 -6.52 -53.22
N ASN A 12 -28.89 -6.68 -52.44
CA ASN A 12 -27.51 -6.18 -52.63
C ASN A 12 -27.18 -4.75 -52.19
N THR A 13 -26.37 -4.61 -51.12
CA THR A 13 -24.91 -4.38 -51.25
C THR A 13 -24.22 -4.28 -49.87
N ASN A 14 -23.33 -5.23 -49.61
CA ASN A 14 -21.99 -5.11 -49.04
C ASN A 14 -21.72 -4.19 -47.82
N ILE A 15 -21.53 -4.84 -46.66
CA ILE A 15 -20.52 -4.62 -45.62
C ILE A 15 -19.73 -3.29 -45.62
N THR A 16 -19.78 -2.55 -44.50
CA THR A 16 -18.53 -2.23 -43.78
C THR A 16 -18.82 -1.99 -42.29
N GLY A 17 -18.36 -2.92 -41.44
CA GLY A 17 -18.37 -2.79 -39.99
C GLY A 17 -17.34 -1.77 -39.50
N ALA A 18 -17.68 -0.48 -39.56
CA ALA A 18 -16.78 0.61 -39.19
C ALA A 18 -17.25 1.46 -37.99
N ASN A 19 -18.23 1.00 -37.19
CA ASN A 19 -18.77 1.78 -36.06
C ASN A 19 -18.88 1.01 -34.73
N ALA A 20 -18.04 -0.01 -34.51
CA ALA A 20 -18.12 -0.83 -33.29
C ALA A 20 -16.76 -1.11 -32.62
N ILE A 21 -15.77 -0.25 -32.80
CA ILE A 21 -14.49 -0.30 -32.06
C ILE A 21 -14.05 1.11 -31.66
N GLU A 22 -14.95 1.87 -31.01
CA GLU A 22 -14.59 3.11 -30.31
C GLU A 22 -14.90 2.99 -28.81
N TRP A 23 -14.49 1.88 -28.19
CA TRP A 23 -14.56 1.73 -26.74
C TRP A 23 -13.26 1.09 -26.22
N LEU A 24 -12.59 1.81 -25.32
CA LEU A 24 -11.31 1.53 -24.64
C LEU A 24 -10.02 2.01 -25.33
N GLN A 25 -10.04 3.22 -25.90
CA GLN A 25 -8.82 4.04 -25.84
C GLN A 25 -8.58 4.38 -24.35
N PRO A 26 -7.45 4.00 -23.73
CA PRO A 26 -7.17 4.43 -22.37
C PRO A 26 -7.19 5.96 -22.39
N LYS A 27 -8.16 6.54 -21.65
CA LYS A 27 -8.27 7.99 -21.47
C LYS A 27 -6.87 8.47 -21.11
N LYS A 28 -6.27 9.32 -21.95
CA LYS A 28 -4.89 9.81 -21.79
C LYS A 28 -4.84 10.66 -20.52
N VAL A 29 -4.74 10.00 -19.36
CA VAL A 29 -4.56 10.65 -18.06
C VAL A 29 -3.26 11.43 -18.19
N GLU A 30 -3.34 12.75 -18.02
CA GLU A 30 -2.19 13.64 -18.21
C GLU A 30 -0.96 13.11 -17.48
N ASP A 31 0.13 12.89 -18.21
CA ASP A 31 1.38 12.31 -17.71
C ASP A 31 1.89 13.04 -16.46
N HIS A 32 1.53 14.32 -16.29
CA HIS A 32 1.87 15.11 -15.12
C HIS A 32 1.12 14.65 -13.85
N LEU A 33 -0.20 14.42 -13.94
CA LEU A 33 -1.01 13.92 -12.83
C LEU A 33 -0.56 12.51 -12.42
N LEU A 34 -0.30 11.64 -13.40
CA LEU A 34 0.22 10.31 -13.16
C LEU A 34 1.59 10.35 -12.45
N LYS A 35 2.52 11.19 -12.91
CA LYS A 35 3.84 11.38 -12.26
C LYS A 35 3.71 11.91 -10.84
N GLN A 36 2.78 12.82 -10.58
CA GLN A 36 2.52 13.33 -9.22
C GLN A 36 1.97 12.24 -8.30
N MET A 37 1.00 11.45 -8.75
CA MET A 37 0.45 10.32 -7.98
C MET A 37 1.51 9.27 -7.66
N ILE A 38 2.36 8.94 -8.64
CA ILE A 38 3.48 8.01 -8.45
C ILE A 38 4.46 8.56 -7.41
N ARG A 39 4.82 9.84 -7.50
CA ARG A 39 5.75 10.47 -6.55
C ARG A 39 5.20 10.52 -5.13
N SER A 40 3.92 10.85 -4.97
CA SER A 40 3.24 10.82 -3.66
C SER A 40 3.16 9.38 -3.11
N SER A 41 2.93 8.39 -3.96
CA SER A 41 2.84 6.98 -3.53
C SER A 41 4.13 6.39 -2.96
N TYR A 42 5.29 6.91 -3.37
CA TYR A 42 6.63 6.51 -2.88
C TYR A 42 7.15 7.35 -1.72
N GLU A 43 6.31 8.23 -1.17
CA GLU A 43 6.68 9.05 -0.04
C GLU A 43 6.77 8.19 1.24
N ILE A 44 7.99 8.07 1.77
CA ILE A 44 8.30 7.24 2.94
C ILE A 44 7.85 7.97 4.20
N LEU A 45 6.80 7.47 4.85
CA LEU A 45 6.22 8.04 6.08
C LEU A 45 7.00 7.65 7.35
N ALA A 46 7.51 6.42 7.39
CA ALA A 46 8.28 5.93 8.52
C ALA A 46 9.26 4.84 8.08
N THR A 47 10.38 4.72 8.80
CA THR A 47 11.38 3.67 8.55
C THR A 47 11.92 3.14 9.88
N ALA A 48 12.11 1.83 9.97
CA ALA A 48 12.82 1.19 11.06
C ALA A 48 13.95 0.31 10.52
N LYS A 49 15.11 0.36 11.17
CA LYS A 49 16.29 -0.43 10.81
C LYS A 49 16.77 -1.26 11.98
N THR A 50 17.20 -2.48 11.70
CA THR A 50 17.83 -3.33 12.72
C THR A 50 19.23 -2.83 13.05
N VAL A 51 19.67 -3.05 14.28
CA VAL A 51 20.94 -2.57 14.79
C VAL A 51 22.04 -3.63 14.74
N PHE A 52 23.24 -3.18 14.38
CA PHE A 52 24.49 -3.92 14.56
C PHE A 52 24.85 -3.99 16.07
N PRO A 53 25.48 -5.05 16.62
CA PRO A 53 26.18 -6.18 15.97
C PRO A 53 25.34 -7.45 15.75
N PHE A 54 24.07 -7.48 16.13
CA PHE A 54 23.25 -8.69 16.06
C PHE A 54 22.86 -9.08 14.63
N THR A 55 22.84 -8.11 13.71
CA THR A 55 22.65 -8.35 12.27
C THR A 55 23.80 -7.73 11.48
N LEU A 56 24.63 -8.56 10.83
CA LEU A 56 25.68 -8.11 9.91
C LEU A 56 25.12 -7.33 8.71
N PHE A 57 23.86 -7.63 8.34
CA PHE A 57 23.13 -6.96 7.27
C PHE A 57 21.80 -6.42 7.82
N PRO A 58 21.70 -5.11 8.08
CA PRO A 58 20.51 -4.52 8.65
C PRO A 58 19.27 -4.80 7.80
N HIS A 59 18.23 -5.33 8.43
CA HIS A 59 16.91 -5.41 7.85
C HIS A 59 16.25 -4.04 7.92
N THR A 60 15.34 -3.77 6.99
CA THR A 60 14.66 -2.47 6.91
C THR A 60 13.18 -2.70 6.72
N ILE A 61 12.37 -1.97 7.49
CA ILE A 61 10.94 -1.85 7.23
C ILE A 61 10.68 -0.38 6.89
N THR A 62 10.05 -0.14 5.74
CA THR A 62 9.62 1.18 5.30
C THR A 62 8.11 1.17 5.14
N LEU A 63 7.47 2.24 5.61
CA LEU A 63 6.07 2.52 5.35
C LEU A 63 6.00 3.65 4.34
N ASP A 64 5.38 3.38 3.19
CA ASP A 64 4.99 4.38 2.21
C ASP A 64 3.51 4.72 2.40
N ARG A 65 2.97 5.67 1.62
CA ARG A 65 1.54 6.01 1.65
C ARG A 65 0.62 4.85 1.27
N THR A 66 1.10 3.85 0.54
CA THR A 66 0.26 2.79 -0.04
C THR A 66 0.57 1.39 0.52
N LYS A 67 1.81 1.17 0.93
CA LYS A 67 2.33 -0.15 1.28
C LYS A 67 3.37 -0.08 2.38
N VAL A 68 3.51 -1.18 3.10
CA VAL A 68 4.65 -1.48 3.96
C VAL A 68 5.58 -2.41 3.20
N THR A 69 6.84 -2.03 3.07
CA THR A 69 7.89 -2.84 2.45
C THR A 69 8.86 -3.31 3.52
N ILE A 70 9.12 -4.62 3.53
CA ILE A 70 10.04 -5.29 4.44
C ILE A 70 11.17 -5.86 3.59
N ILE A 71 12.40 -5.47 3.92
CA ILE A 71 13.62 -5.92 3.25
C ILE A 71 14.44 -6.70 4.28
N LYS A 72 14.47 -8.02 4.13
CA LYS A 72 15.32 -8.94 4.89
C LYS A 72 16.57 -9.24 4.09
N ARG A 73 17.73 -9.08 4.73
CA ARG A 73 19.05 -9.29 4.11
C ARG A 73 19.74 -10.41 4.87
N ASN A 74 19.75 -11.61 4.30
CA ASN A 74 20.31 -12.78 4.97
C ASN A 74 21.80 -12.94 4.67
N PHE A 75 22.26 -12.50 3.49
CA PHE A 75 23.66 -12.57 3.05
C PHE A 75 24.03 -11.42 2.10
N ILE A 76 25.33 -11.24 1.85
CA ILE A 76 25.91 -10.21 0.95
C ILE A 76 25.21 -10.19 -0.44
N LEU A 77 24.77 -11.36 -0.92
CA LEU A 77 24.22 -11.56 -2.26
C LEU A 77 22.71 -11.88 -2.27
N SER A 78 22.05 -11.92 -1.12
CA SER A 78 20.64 -12.32 -1.04
C SER A 78 19.83 -11.42 -0.12
N SER A 79 18.78 -10.84 -0.69
CA SER A 79 17.76 -10.08 0.01
C SER A 79 16.37 -10.55 -0.39
N GLU A 80 15.52 -10.76 0.60
CA GLU A 80 14.10 -11.00 0.42
C GLU A 80 13.37 -9.66 0.62
N THR A 81 12.61 -9.22 -0.39
CA THR A 81 11.78 -8.02 -0.30
C THR A 81 10.32 -8.41 -0.44
N VAL A 82 9.52 -8.07 0.56
CA VAL A 82 8.08 -8.32 0.56
C VAL A 82 7.36 -7.00 0.78
N SER A 83 6.28 -6.76 0.04
CA SER A 83 5.46 -5.56 0.17
C SER A 83 4.01 -5.93 0.44
N PHE A 84 3.42 -5.31 1.44
CA PHE A 84 2.03 -5.49 1.83
C PHE A 84 1.29 -4.17 1.69
N ARG A 85 0.10 -4.17 1.06
CA ARG A 85 -0.75 -2.98 1.08
C ARG A 85 -1.24 -2.73 2.50
N ILE A 86 -1.41 -1.47 2.85
CA ILE A 86 -1.84 -1.09 4.21
C ILE A 86 -3.22 -1.69 4.54
N GLU A 87 -4.11 -1.75 3.55
CA GLU A 87 -5.45 -2.34 3.66
C GLU A 87 -5.44 -3.85 4.01
N ASP A 88 -4.37 -4.56 3.64
CA ASP A 88 -4.22 -5.99 3.88
C ASP A 88 -3.58 -6.30 5.24
N ILE A 89 -3.14 -5.27 5.97
CA ILE A 89 -2.59 -5.39 7.32
C ILE A 89 -3.75 -5.45 8.32
N LEU A 90 -3.81 -6.53 9.11
CA LEU A 90 -4.84 -6.74 10.13
C LEU A 90 -4.46 -6.06 11.44
N ASN A 91 -3.19 -6.22 11.84
CA ASN A 91 -2.67 -5.68 13.07
C ASN A 91 -1.14 -5.47 12.99
N VAL A 92 -0.65 -4.50 13.75
CA VAL A 92 0.77 -4.27 13.99
C VAL A 92 1.00 -4.29 15.50
N SER A 93 2.03 -5.01 15.93
CA SER A 93 2.43 -5.07 17.33
C SER A 93 3.93 -4.87 17.44
N VAL A 94 4.35 -4.21 18.52
CA VAL A 94 5.76 -4.03 18.85
C VAL A 94 6.01 -4.65 20.22
N ASN A 95 7.08 -5.43 20.33
CA ASN A 95 7.60 -5.89 21.61
C ASN A 95 8.87 -5.10 21.89
N VAL A 96 8.86 -4.33 22.97
CA VAL A 96 9.97 -3.45 23.33
C VAL A 96 10.68 -4.02 24.55
N THR A 97 11.95 -4.30 24.37
CA THR A 97 12.90 -4.60 25.44
C THR A 97 13.68 -3.32 25.78
N PRO A 98 14.41 -3.26 26.91
CA PRO A 98 15.11 -2.04 27.33
C PRO A 98 16.01 -1.41 26.25
N PHE A 99 16.59 -2.23 25.36
CA PHE A 99 17.52 -1.78 24.32
C PHE A 99 17.00 -1.94 22.89
N PHE A 100 16.12 -2.92 22.64
CA PHE A 100 15.70 -3.30 21.29
C PHE A 100 14.18 -3.44 21.16
N GLY A 101 13.66 -3.19 19.96
CA GLY A 101 12.28 -3.48 19.60
C GLY A 101 12.18 -4.61 18.58
N SER A 102 11.10 -5.36 18.65
CA SER A 102 10.69 -6.34 17.64
C SER A 102 9.34 -5.92 17.08
N ILE A 103 9.19 -5.95 15.75
CA ILE A 103 7.95 -5.57 15.08
C ILE A 103 7.33 -6.84 14.49
N LYS A 104 6.05 -7.06 14.79
CA LYS A 104 5.24 -8.15 14.25
C LYS A 104 4.05 -7.58 13.49
N ILE A 105 3.98 -7.89 12.21
CA ILE A 105 2.91 -7.48 11.29
C ILE A 105 2.05 -8.69 10.94
N LEU A 106 0.76 -8.59 11.21
CA LEU A 106 -0.24 -9.61 10.86
C LEU A 106 -0.96 -9.18 9.58
N THR A 107 -0.95 -10.03 8.56
CA THR A 107 -1.56 -9.73 7.25
C THR A 107 -2.64 -10.74 6.91
N ARG A 108 -3.60 -10.35 6.06
CA ARG A 108 -4.68 -11.24 5.60
C ARG A 108 -4.20 -12.29 4.60
N VAL A 109 -3.23 -11.91 3.75
CA VAL A 109 -2.79 -12.69 2.57
C VAL A 109 -2.17 -14.03 2.93
N PHE A 110 -1.47 -14.13 4.06
CA PHE A 110 -0.79 -15.36 4.49
C PHE A 110 -1.52 -16.11 5.62
N GLY A 111 -2.74 -15.68 5.96
CA GLY A 111 -3.45 -16.15 7.14
C GLY A 111 -2.78 -15.69 8.45
N THR A 112 -3.49 -15.83 9.57
CA THR A 112 -2.97 -15.44 10.89
C THR A 112 -1.82 -16.33 11.40
N GLU A 113 -1.53 -17.42 10.70
CA GLU A 113 -0.59 -18.46 11.11
C GLU A 113 0.88 -18.09 10.85
N LYS A 114 1.15 -17.11 9.96
CA LYS A 114 2.53 -16.67 9.63
C LYS A 114 2.67 -15.15 9.68
N PRO A 115 2.65 -14.54 10.88
CA PRO A 115 2.94 -13.12 11.02
C PRO A 115 4.38 -12.83 10.58
N TYR A 116 4.57 -11.71 9.88
CA TYR A 116 5.90 -11.27 9.48
C TYR A 116 6.56 -10.57 10.68
N GLN A 117 7.53 -11.23 11.29
CA GLN A 117 8.29 -10.70 12.42
C GLN A 117 9.71 -10.36 12.00
N VAL A 118 10.20 -9.22 12.51
CA VAL A 118 11.60 -8.79 12.43
C VAL A 118 12.01 -8.26 13.80
N ASP A 119 13.17 -8.69 14.27
CA ASP A 119 13.68 -8.39 15.62
C ASP A 119 14.87 -7.42 15.57
N HIS A 120 15.27 -6.91 16.74
CA HIS A 120 16.48 -6.09 16.93
C HIS A 120 16.44 -4.71 16.23
N PHE A 121 15.27 -4.08 16.16
CA PHE A 121 15.17 -2.66 15.81
C PHE A 121 15.61 -1.77 16.96
N LYS A 122 16.01 -0.52 16.65
CA LYS A 122 16.09 0.51 17.68
C LYS A 122 14.71 0.70 18.30
N ARG A 123 14.63 0.75 19.63
CA ARG A 123 13.39 0.96 20.39
C ARG A 123 12.54 2.10 19.83
N GLY A 124 13.14 3.29 19.68
CA GLY A 124 12.43 4.48 19.22
C GLY A 124 11.88 4.33 17.80
N GLU A 125 12.67 3.77 16.88
CA GLU A 125 12.25 3.54 15.50
C GLU A 125 11.11 2.50 15.42
N ALA A 126 11.17 1.45 16.25
CA ALA A 126 10.14 0.42 16.29
C ALA A 126 8.80 0.95 16.82
N ILE A 127 8.83 1.72 17.91
CA ILE A 127 7.65 2.37 18.48
C ILE A 127 7.06 3.38 17.48
N HIS A 128 7.90 4.23 16.90
CA HIS A 128 7.47 5.22 15.93
C HIS A 128 6.79 4.56 14.72
N LEU A 129 7.43 3.56 14.12
CA LEU A 129 6.86 2.83 12.99
C LEU A 129 5.52 2.15 13.35
N LYS A 130 5.42 1.54 14.54
CA LYS A 130 4.18 0.96 15.04
C LYS A 130 3.07 2.01 15.15
N HIS A 131 3.36 3.18 15.72
CA HIS A 131 2.38 4.27 15.84
C HIS A 131 1.88 4.75 14.47
N ILE A 132 2.78 4.99 13.51
CA ILE A 132 2.34 5.45 12.18
C ILE A 132 1.50 4.38 11.46
N ILE A 133 1.93 3.11 11.47
CA ILE A 133 1.15 2.02 10.86
C ILE A 133 -0.22 1.88 11.52
N GLN A 134 -0.28 1.89 12.86
CA GLN A 134 -1.54 1.77 13.59
C GLN A 134 -2.46 2.96 13.33
N GLY A 135 -1.92 4.18 13.32
CA GLY A 135 -2.68 5.37 12.95
C GLY A 135 -3.29 5.25 11.55
N TYR A 136 -2.53 4.67 10.62
CA TYR A 136 -3.02 4.44 9.25
C TYR A 136 -4.15 3.41 9.23
N LEU A 137 -4.03 2.32 9.97
CA LEU A 137 -5.10 1.32 10.10
C LEU A 137 -6.38 1.94 10.69
N ILE A 138 -6.25 2.84 11.67
CA ILE A 138 -7.40 3.54 12.26
C ILE A 138 -8.01 4.52 11.27
N ALA A 139 -7.18 5.31 10.56
CA ALA A 139 -7.63 6.25 9.54
C ALA A 139 -8.40 5.54 8.42
N ALA A 140 -7.87 4.43 7.91
CA ALA A 140 -8.51 3.60 6.89
C ALA A 140 -9.85 3.04 7.37
N ARG A 141 -9.93 2.51 8.61
CA ARG A 141 -11.19 2.00 9.18
C ARG A 141 -12.25 3.08 9.39
N ARG A 142 -11.82 4.32 9.62
CA ARG A 142 -12.70 5.48 9.83
C ARG A 142 -13.00 6.25 8.54
N ASN A 143 -12.52 5.78 7.38
CA ASN A 143 -12.63 6.47 6.09
C ASN A 143 -12.11 7.92 6.13
N ILE A 144 -11.02 8.16 6.87
CA ILE A 144 -10.34 9.46 6.86
C ILE A 144 -9.52 9.56 5.57
N ASP A 145 -9.81 10.54 4.73
CA ASP A 145 -9.02 10.79 3.52
C ASP A 145 -7.62 11.30 3.87
N CYS A 146 -6.62 10.45 3.61
CA CYS A 146 -5.21 10.75 3.83
C CYS A 146 -4.49 11.14 2.53
N SER A 147 -5.18 11.17 1.39
CA SER A 147 -4.56 11.41 0.08
C SER A 147 -4.21 12.89 -0.15
N THR A 148 -4.96 13.79 0.47
CA THR A 148 -4.84 15.25 0.30
C THR A 148 -3.87 15.91 1.28
N LEU A 149 -3.49 15.20 2.35
CA LEU A 149 -2.58 15.71 3.37
C LEU A 149 -1.14 15.79 2.87
N GLU A 150 -0.45 16.86 3.25
CA GLU A 150 0.99 16.96 3.05
C GLU A 150 1.75 15.99 3.97
N HIS A 151 2.99 15.68 3.59
CA HIS A 151 3.82 14.69 4.28
C HIS A 151 3.89 14.84 5.80
N GLY A 152 4.23 16.04 6.27
CA GLY A 152 4.39 16.33 7.69
C GLY A 152 3.07 16.29 8.45
N GLU A 153 2.00 16.79 7.84
CA GLU A 153 0.66 16.75 8.40
C GLU A 153 0.16 15.31 8.55
N LEU A 154 0.41 14.48 7.52
CA LEU A 154 0.06 13.08 7.52
C LEU A 154 0.81 12.32 8.61
N ILE A 155 2.13 12.48 8.72
CA ILE A 155 2.92 11.83 9.79
C ILE A 155 2.40 12.25 11.17
N ASN A 156 2.11 13.53 11.37
CA ASN A 156 1.62 14.04 12.65
C ASN A 156 0.24 13.47 12.99
N LEU A 157 -0.70 13.51 12.03
CA LEU A 157 -2.04 12.96 12.18
C LEU A 157 -2.00 11.46 12.51
N LEU A 158 -1.27 10.68 11.72
CA LEU A 158 -1.13 9.24 11.93
C LEU A 158 -0.43 8.93 13.26
N GLY A 159 0.59 9.71 13.61
CA GLY A 159 1.29 9.61 14.89
C GLY A 159 0.36 9.83 16.07
N GLN A 160 -0.54 10.82 16.00
CA GLN A 160 -1.54 11.08 17.03
C GLN A 160 -2.62 10.00 17.09
N LEU A 161 -3.13 9.54 15.94
CA LEU A 161 -4.15 8.49 15.86
C LEU A 161 -3.66 7.15 16.40
N GLY A 162 -2.41 6.80 16.13
CA GLY A 162 -1.82 5.52 16.52
C GLY A 162 -1.01 5.56 17.81
N HIS A 163 -0.97 6.70 18.50
CA HIS A 163 -0.27 6.83 19.77
C HIS A 163 -0.98 6.00 20.84
N ASP A 164 -0.28 4.98 21.37
CA ASP A 164 -0.74 4.28 22.57
C ASP A 164 0.09 4.79 23.76
N PRO A 165 -0.53 5.22 24.88
CA PRO A 165 0.19 5.69 26.06
C PRO A 165 1.01 4.59 26.76
N THR A 166 0.87 3.32 26.33
CA THR A 166 1.51 2.13 26.90
C THR A 166 2.64 1.57 26.04
N GLY A 167 3.46 2.43 25.44
CA GLY A 167 4.71 2.03 24.76
C GLY A 167 5.79 1.52 25.70
#